data_AF-A0A2P1GGP9-F1
#
_entry.id   AF-A0A2P1GGP9-F1
#
_cell.length_a   1.000
_cell.length_b   1.000
_cell.length_c   1.000
_cell.angle_alpha   90.00
_cell.angle_beta   90.00
_cell.angle_gamma   90.00
#
_symmetry.space_group_name_H-M   'P 1'
#
loop_
_entity.id
_entity.type
_entity.pdbx_description
1 polymer ?
#
loop_
_entity_poly.entity_id
_entity_poly.type
_entity_poly.pdbx_seq_one_letter_code
_entity_poly.pdbx_strand_id
1 'polypeptide(L)'
;MTRTKRGYRARRRRTKNGSFVSSFRGTHSRLTRTIAEQEIRALFSAHRDRDKQKRNFRRLWITRINAAIRERVLYYSYSKFIHDLYKRQLLFNRKILAQITIASRNCLYIISNEIRKEVEYTGIIVNRVARRMYSGQGEWKLL
;
A
#
# COMPACT_ATOMS: atom_id res chain seq x y z
N MET A 1 55.90 -23.72 -13.18
CA MET A 1 54.43 -23.46 -13.23
C MET A 1 53.85 -24.05 -14.51
N THR A 2 52.71 -24.75 -14.44
CA THR A 2 52.12 -25.48 -15.58
C THR A 2 51.14 -24.60 -16.39
N ARG A 3 51.33 -24.52 -17.71
CA ARG A 3 50.44 -23.76 -18.61
C ARG A 3 49.07 -24.42 -18.73
N THR A 4 48.02 -23.79 -18.20
CA THR A 4 46.64 -24.27 -18.29
C THR A 4 45.82 -23.49 -19.33
N LYS A 5 45.03 -24.19 -20.15
CA LYS A 5 44.19 -23.59 -21.21
C LYS A 5 42.93 -22.94 -20.62
N ARG A 6 42.62 -21.69 -21.02
CA ARG A 6 41.45 -20.93 -20.52
C ARG A 6 40.12 -21.18 -21.26
N GLY A 7 40.14 -21.86 -22.40
CA GLY A 7 39.02 -21.92 -23.34
C GLY A 7 37.70 -22.44 -22.74
N TYR A 8 37.74 -23.55 -22.01
CA TYR A 8 36.54 -24.14 -21.40
C TYR A 8 35.89 -23.22 -20.36
N ARG A 9 36.68 -22.61 -19.46
CA ARG A 9 36.17 -21.67 -18.44
C ARG A 9 35.55 -20.43 -19.08
N ALA A 10 36.16 -19.90 -20.15
CA ALA A 10 35.64 -18.75 -20.86
C ALA A 10 34.31 -19.06 -21.59
N ARG A 11 34.20 -20.25 -22.20
CA ARG A 11 32.95 -20.71 -22.84
C ARG A 11 31.83 -20.85 -21.81
N ARG A 12 32.08 -21.53 -20.68
CA ARG A 12 31.09 -21.72 -19.60
C ARG A 12 30.52 -20.39 -19.10
N ARG A 13 31.37 -19.37 -18.88
CA ARG A 13 30.93 -18.02 -18.47
C ARG A 13 30.02 -17.37 -19.53
N ARG A 14 30.41 -17.42 -20.81
CA ARG A 14 29.59 -16.87 -21.90
C ARG A 14 28.24 -17.56 -22.03
N THR A 15 28.18 -18.89 -21.89
CA THR A 15 26.92 -19.64 -21.91
C THR A 15 26.00 -19.25 -20.76
N LYS A 16 26.55 -19.08 -19.54
CA LYS A 16 25.78 -18.62 -18.38
C LYS A 16 25.19 -17.22 -18.61
N ASN A 17 26.01 -16.25 -19.00
CA ASN A 17 25.52 -14.89 -19.23
C ASN A 17 24.53 -14.86 -20.41
N GLY A 18 24.79 -15.64 -21.47
CA GLY A 18 23.87 -15.82 -22.61
C GLY A 18 22.50 -16.37 -22.23
N SER A 19 22.43 -17.31 -21.28
CA SER A 19 21.13 -17.83 -20.80
C SER A 19 20.28 -16.77 -20.10
N PHE A 20 20.91 -15.87 -19.32
CA PHE A 20 20.21 -14.78 -18.62
C PHE A 20 19.58 -13.79 -19.60
N VAL A 21 20.27 -13.51 -20.70
CA VAL A 21 19.86 -12.49 -21.69
C VAL A 21 19.10 -13.04 -22.90
N SER A 22 18.74 -14.32 -22.90
CA SER A 22 18.10 -14.98 -24.05
C SER A 22 16.83 -14.29 -24.54
N SER A 23 16.08 -13.63 -23.64
CA SER A 23 14.85 -12.89 -23.94
C SER A 23 15.08 -11.44 -24.39
N PHE A 24 16.31 -10.93 -24.36
CA PHE A 24 16.60 -9.54 -24.69
C PHE A 24 16.61 -9.32 -26.21
N ARG A 25 16.18 -8.13 -26.63
CA ARG A 25 16.02 -7.78 -28.04
C ARG A 25 17.36 -7.36 -28.65
N GLY A 26 17.58 -7.76 -29.91
CA GLY A 26 18.65 -7.22 -30.76
C GLY A 26 20.06 -7.61 -30.34
N THR A 27 20.94 -6.63 -30.20
CA THR A 27 22.37 -6.82 -29.88
C THR A 27 22.58 -7.29 -28.43
N HIS A 28 21.67 -6.93 -27.52
CA HIS A 28 21.74 -7.24 -26.09
C HIS A 28 21.60 -8.74 -25.76
N SER A 29 21.21 -9.58 -26.71
CA SER A 29 21.19 -11.05 -26.57
C SER A 29 22.28 -11.75 -27.38
N ARG A 30 23.04 -11.01 -28.20
CA ARG A 30 24.02 -11.56 -29.16
C ARG A 30 25.47 -11.21 -28.81
N LEU A 31 25.77 -9.95 -28.50
CA LEU A 31 27.15 -9.48 -28.31
C LEU A 31 27.59 -9.55 -26.85
N THR A 32 28.63 -10.34 -26.55
CA THR A 32 29.10 -10.61 -25.17
C THR A 32 29.38 -9.36 -24.32
N ARG A 33 29.89 -8.29 -24.93
CA ARG A 33 30.12 -7.01 -24.25
C ARG A 33 28.80 -6.35 -23.82
N THR A 34 27.87 -6.21 -24.77
CA THR A 34 26.56 -5.59 -24.50
C THR A 34 25.70 -6.43 -23.54
N ILE A 35 25.87 -7.75 -23.56
CA ILE A 35 25.23 -8.69 -22.64
C ILE A 35 25.64 -8.37 -21.19
N ALA A 36 26.94 -8.21 -20.93
CA ALA A 36 27.44 -7.92 -19.59
C ALA A 36 26.93 -6.57 -19.07
N GLU A 37 26.94 -5.53 -19.92
CA GLU A 37 26.41 -4.21 -19.58
C GLU A 37 24.92 -4.27 -19.26
N GLN A 38 24.14 -5.02 -20.04
CA GLN A 38 22.71 -5.15 -19.86
C GLN A 38 22.35 -5.99 -18.63
N GLU A 39 23.10 -7.05 -18.35
CA GLU A 39 22.95 -7.88 -17.16
C GLU A 39 23.10 -7.04 -15.89
N ILE A 40 24.16 -6.22 -15.80
CA ILE A 40 24.40 -5.32 -14.67
C ILE A 40 23.22 -4.33 -14.49
N ARG A 41 22.77 -3.70 -15.58
CA ARG A 41 21.64 -2.75 -15.55
C ARG A 41 20.34 -3.40 -15.11
N ALA A 42 20.06 -4.62 -15.61
CA ALA A 42 18.86 -5.37 -15.27
C ALA A 42 18.86 -5.77 -13.80
N LEU A 43 19.99 -6.28 -13.28
CA LEU A 43 20.12 -6.67 -11.88
C LEU A 43 19.99 -5.46 -10.93
N PHE A 44 20.60 -4.34 -11.27
CA PHE A 44 20.47 -3.10 -10.49
C PHE A 44 19.02 -2.60 -10.46
N SER A 45 18.35 -2.58 -11.61
CA SER A 45 16.94 -2.18 -11.71
C SER A 45 16.05 -3.14 -10.91
N ALA A 46 16.26 -4.45 -11.02
CA ALA A 46 15.50 -5.45 -10.28
C ALA A 46 15.70 -5.34 -8.75
N HIS A 47 16.91 -5.00 -8.29
CA HIS A 47 17.14 -4.74 -6.87
C HIS A 47 16.39 -3.50 -6.40
N ARG A 48 16.56 -2.37 -7.09
CA ARG A 48 15.87 -1.11 -6.78
C ARG A 48 14.34 -1.25 -6.80
N ASP A 49 13.81 -1.98 -7.79
CA ASP A 49 12.37 -2.05 -8.03
C ASP A 49 11.66 -2.99 -7.04
N ARG A 50 12.36 -3.97 -6.44
CA ARG A 50 11.83 -4.79 -5.34
C ARG A 50 11.37 -3.94 -4.14
N ASP A 51 12.13 -2.91 -3.79
CA ASP A 51 11.75 -2.00 -2.71
C ASP A 51 10.62 -1.05 -3.12
N LYS A 52 10.67 -0.56 -4.37
CA LYS A 52 9.63 0.31 -4.92
C LYS A 52 8.29 -0.42 -5.08
N GLN A 53 8.29 -1.73 -5.30
CA GLN A 53 7.09 -2.52 -5.49
C GLN A 53 6.13 -2.41 -4.29
N LYS A 54 6.66 -2.34 -3.06
CA LYS A 54 5.87 -2.12 -1.83
C LYS A 54 5.12 -0.79 -1.88
N ARG A 55 5.76 0.28 -2.37
CA ARG A 55 5.15 1.61 -2.53
C ARG A 55 4.10 1.62 -3.65
N ASN A 56 4.40 0.95 -4.77
CA ASN A 56 3.49 0.85 -5.91
C ASN A 56 2.19 0.12 -5.54
N PHE A 57 2.29 -1.02 -4.83
CA PHE A 57 1.11 -1.72 -4.33
C PHE A 57 0.31 -0.89 -3.34
N ARG A 58 0.98 -0.18 -2.42
CA ARG A 58 0.30 0.72 -1.49
C ARG A 58 -0.47 1.82 -2.23
N ARG A 59 0.12 2.45 -3.25
CA ARG A 59 -0.56 3.43 -4.10
C ARG A 59 -1.78 2.83 -4.76
N LEU A 60 -1.65 1.64 -5.36
CA LEU A 60 -2.77 0.94 -6.00
C LEU A 60 -3.92 0.66 -5.02
N TRP A 61 -3.63 0.21 -3.80
CA TRP A 61 -4.66 -0.05 -2.79
C TRP A 61 -5.38 1.23 -2.37
N ILE A 62 -4.65 2.33 -2.19
CA ILE A 62 -5.25 3.64 -1.87
C ILE A 62 -6.18 4.08 -3.00
N THR A 63 -5.74 3.99 -4.25
CA THR A 63 -6.55 4.37 -5.42
C THR A 63 -7.83 3.55 -5.50
N ARG A 64 -7.75 2.23 -5.26
CA ARG A 64 -8.92 1.33 -5.26
C ARG A 64 -9.92 1.69 -4.16
N ILE A 65 -9.45 1.90 -2.93
CA ILE A 65 -10.30 2.27 -1.81
C ILE A 65 -10.95 3.64 -2.06
N ASN A 66 -10.17 4.61 -2.55
CA ASN A 66 -10.67 5.95 -2.84
C ASN A 66 -11.77 5.94 -3.92
N ALA A 67 -11.62 5.14 -4.97
CA ALA A 67 -12.64 4.97 -6.00
C ALA A 67 -13.95 4.44 -5.42
N ALA A 68 -13.89 3.40 -4.58
CA ALA A 68 -15.10 2.81 -3.99
C ALA A 68 -15.81 3.71 -2.97
N ILE A 69 -15.05 4.49 -2.19
CA ILE A 69 -15.61 5.48 -1.27
C ILE A 69 -16.39 6.55 -2.05
N ARG A 70 -15.84 7.00 -3.18
CA ARG A 70 -16.48 8.00 -4.04
C ARG A 70 -17.71 7.46 -4.76
N GLU A 71 -17.65 6.23 -5.28
CA GLU A 71 -18.77 5.59 -5.98
C GLU A 71 -20.03 5.51 -5.11
N ARG A 72 -19.88 5.17 -3.84
CA ARG A 72 -21.00 4.99 -2.89
C ARG A 72 -21.27 6.22 -2.02
N VAL A 73 -20.57 7.34 -2.24
CA VAL A 73 -20.67 8.58 -1.46
C VAL A 73 -20.64 8.33 0.06
N LEU A 74 -19.81 7.37 0.51
CA LEU A 74 -19.81 6.94 1.92
C LEU A 74 -19.08 7.94 2.82
N TYR A 75 -18.00 8.51 2.29
CA TYR A 75 -17.18 9.52 2.97
C TYR A 75 -16.74 10.59 1.98
N TYR A 76 -16.53 11.81 2.49
CA TYR A 76 -16.00 12.93 1.71
C TYR A 76 -14.56 12.70 1.23
N SER A 77 -13.74 11.96 1.99
CA SER A 77 -12.36 11.69 1.61
C SER A 77 -11.82 10.39 2.22
N TYR A 78 -10.90 9.73 1.51
CA TYR A 78 -10.17 8.57 2.00
C TYR A 78 -9.44 8.85 3.33
N SER A 79 -8.85 10.04 3.49
CA SER A 79 -8.12 10.41 4.70
C SER A 79 -9.02 10.40 5.94
N LYS A 80 -10.26 10.91 5.81
CA LYS A 80 -11.23 10.90 6.91
C LYS A 80 -11.66 9.48 7.27
N PHE A 81 -11.92 8.64 6.27
CA PHE A 81 -12.25 7.23 6.49
C PHE A 81 -11.15 6.48 7.26
N ILE A 82 -9.89 6.63 6.85
CA ILE A 82 -8.76 6.00 7.53
C ILE A 82 -8.59 6.54 8.95
N HIS A 83 -8.74 7.85 9.14
CA HIS A 83 -8.67 8.46 10.46
C HIS A 83 -9.73 7.89 11.41
N ASP A 84 -10.96 7.74 10.95
CA ASP A 84 -12.06 7.19 11.74
C ASP A 84 -11.82 5.71 12.07
N LEU A 85 -11.23 4.94 11.16
CA LEU A 85 -10.79 3.56 11.43
C LEU A 85 -9.71 3.50 12.52
N TYR A 86 -8.72 4.40 12.48
CA TYR A 86 -7.67 4.47 13.49
C TYR A 86 -8.21 4.88 14.87
N LYS A 87 -9.11 5.88 14.92
CA LYS A 87 -9.78 6.28 16.17
C LYS A 87 -10.52 5.13 16.84
N ARG A 88 -11.04 4.20 16.03
CA ARG A 88 -11.76 3.01 16.48
C ARG A 88 -10.87 1.82 16.76
N GLN A 89 -9.55 1.98 16.70
CA GLN A 89 -8.56 0.92 16.88
C GLN A 89 -8.72 -0.26 15.90
N LEU A 90 -9.43 -0.05 14.78
CA LEU A 90 -9.58 -1.04 13.72
C LEU A 90 -8.35 -0.97 12.79
N LEU A 91 -7.29 -1.71 13.17
CA LEU A 91 -6.00 -1.72 12.46
C LEU A 91 -6.04 -2.57 11.19
N PHE A 92 -6.84 -2.16 10.20
CA PHE A 92 -6.87 -2.83 8.91
C PHE A 92 -5.66 -2.47 8.05
N ASN A 93 -4.99 -3.51 7.54
CA ASN A 93 -4.04 -3.32 6.46
C ASN A 93 -4.78 -2.91 5.18
N ARG A 94 -4.26 -1.90 4.49
CA ARG A 94 -4.81 -1.37 3.22
C ARG A 94 -4.89 -2.45 2.13
N LYS A 95 -4.02 -3.47 2.18
CA LYS A 95 -4.12 -4.65 1.31
C LYS A 95 -5.47 -5.36 1.47
N ILE A 96 -5.81 -5.68 2.72
CA ILE A 96 -7.02 -6.44 3.06
C ILE A 96 -8.25 -5.58 2.74
N LEU A 97 -8.21 -4.31 3.14
CA LEU A 97 -9.29 -3.37 2.86
C LEU A 97 -9.58 -3.24 1.36
N ALA A 98 -8.54 -3.06 0.53
CA ALA A 98 -8.71 -3.00 -0.92
C ALA A 98 -9.25 -4.31 -1.52
N GLN A 99 -8.92 -5.46 -0.92
CA GLN A 99 -9.44 -6.75 -1.37
C GLN A 99 -10.91 -6.94 -0.98
N ILE A 100 -11.30 -6.54 0.23
CA ILE A 100 -12.71 -6.53 0.67
C ILE A 100 -13.55 -5.65 -0.25
N THR A 101 -13.04 -4.46 -0.58
CA THR A 101 -13.69 -3.52 -1.51
C THR A 101 -14.01 -4.16 -2.87
N ILE A 102 -13.10 -4.98 -3.39
CA ILE A 102 -13.28 -5.67 -4.68
C ILE A 102 -14.22 -6.87 -4.52
N ALA A 103 -14.02 -7.68 -3.48
CA ALA A 103 -14.72 -8.95 -3.30
C ALA A 103 -16.20 -8.76 -2.98
N SER A 104 -16.56 -7.77 -2.16
CA SER A 104 -17.95 -7.52 -1.80
C SER A 104 -18.24 -6.02 -1.73
N ARG A 105 -19.03 -5.55 -2.69
CA ARG A 105 -19.35 -4.13 -2.83
C ARG A 105 -20.11 -3.58 -1.62
N ASN A 106 -20.86 -4.42 -0.90
CA ASN A 106 -21.68 -4.03 0.26
C ASN A 106 -20.91 -3.98 1.58
N CYS A 107 -19.79 -4.68 1.74
CA CYS A 107 -19.11 -4.79 3.04
C CYS A 107 -18.59 -3.43 3.52
N LEU A 108 -18.09 -2.59 2.61
CA LEU A 108 -17.60 -1.26 2.94
C LEU A 108 -18.72 -0.31 3.42
N TYR A 109 -19.94 -0.51 2.93
CA TYR A 109 -21.12 0.21 3.40
C TYR A 109 -21.49 -0.19 4.83
N ILE A 110 -21.49 -1.49 5.14
CA ILE A 110 -21.77 -1.99 6.49
C ILE A 110 -20.76 -1.45 7.51
N ILE A 111 -19.46 -1.53 7.17
CA ILE A 111 -18.38 -0.98 8.02
C ILE A 111 -18.58 0.52 8.23
N SER A 112 -18.91 1.27 7.17
CA SER A 112 -19.15 2.70 7.26
C SER A 112 -20.33 3.06 8.17
N ASN A 113 -21.44 2.33 8.06
CA ASN A 113 -22.61 2.56 8.89
C ASN A 113 -22.33 2.29 10.37
N GLU A 114 -21.60 1.22 10.67
CA GLU A 114 -21.18 0.91 12.03
C GLU A 114 -20.28 2.00 12.61
N ILE A 115 -19.40 2.56 11.76
CA ILE A 115 -18.57 3.70 12.11
C ILE A 115 -19.41 4.98 12.34
N ARG A 116 -20.56 5.14 11.69
CA ARG A 116 -21.39 6.34 11.89
C ARG A 116 -22.21 6.29 13.17
N LYS A 117 -22.87 5.17 13.45
CA LYS A 117 -23.76 4.99 14.62
C LYS A 117 -23.08 5.38 15.94
N GLU A 118 -21.87 4.88 16.16
CA GLU A 118 -21.11 5.11 17.39
C GLU A 118 -20.61 6.57 17.57
N VAL A 119 -20.45 7.34 16.48
CA VAL A 119 -20.12 8.78 16.60
C VAL A 119 -21.32 9.54 17.17
N GLU A 120 -22.54 9.16 16.77
CA GLU A 120 -23.75 9.76 17.30
C GLU A 120 -23.93 9.44 18.79
N TYR A 121 -23.70 8.19 19.22
CA TYR A 121 -23.75 7.80 20.63
C TYR A 121 -22.75 8.58 21.51
N THR A 122 -21.49 8.68 21.07
CA THR A 122 -20.46 9.45 21.80
C THR A 122 -20.79 10.94 21.84
N GLY A 123 -21.26 11.52 20.74
CA GLY A 123 -21.70 12.92 20.70
C GLY A 123 -22.90 13.23 21.59
N ILE A 124 -23.85 12.28 21.72
CA ILE A 124 -24.99 12.39 22.63
C ILE A 124 -24.53 12.32 24.09
N ILE A 125 -23.62 11.40 24.43
CA ILE A 125 -23.09 11.25 25.80
C ILE A 125 -22.33 12.51 26.22
N VAL A 126 -21.41 13.01 25.38
CA VAL A 126 -20.64 14.23 25.67
C VAL A 126 -21.57 15.43 25.84
N ASN A 127 -22.57 15.61 24.97
CA ASN A 127 -23.55 16.69 25.13
C ASN A 127 -24.42 16.54 26.39
N ARG A 128 -24.69 15.31 26.82
CA ARG A 128 -25.46 15.03 28.05
C ARG A 128 -24.64 15.33 29.30
N VAL A 129 -23.35 14.97 29.31
CA VAL A 129 -22.41 15.28 30.40
C VAL A 129 -22.14 16.79 30.47
N ALA A 130 -21.88 17.44 29.33
CA ALA A 130 -21.68 18.88 29.26
C ALA A 130 -22.91 19.65 29.79
N ARG A 131 -24.12 19.27 29.36
CA ARG A 131 -25.36 19.87 29.91
C ARG A 131 -25.49 19.71 31.43
N ARG A 132 -25.10 18.56 31.99
CA ARG A 132 -25.15 18.30 33.43
C ARG A 132 -24.11 19.08 34.24
N MET A 133 -22.95 19.36 33.64
CA MET A 133 -21.91 20.20 34.26
C MET A 133 -22.30 21.69 34.28
N TYR A 134 -22.88 22.20 33.20
CA TYR A 134 -23.31 23.61 33.12
C TYR A 134 -24.62 23.91 33.87
N SER A 135 -25.48 22.92 34.10
CA SER A 135 -26.67 23.09 34.95
C SER A 135 -26.35 23.20 36.45
N GLY A 136 -25.15 22.80 36.88
CA GLY A 136 -24.72 22.82 38.29
C GLY A 136 -23.93 24.06 38.72
N GLN A 137 -23.59 24.97 37.79
CA GLN A 137 -22.82 26.19 38.07
C GLN A 137 -23.68 27.45 38.26
N GLY A 138 -25.01 27.31 38.28
CA GLY A 138 -25.96 28.43 38.29
C GLY A 138 -26.33 29.03 39.64
N GLU A 139 -25.91 28.47 40.78
CA GLU A 139 -26.45 28.87 42.10
C GLU A 139 -25.49 29.59 43.05
N TRP A 140 -24.23 29.85 42.68
CA TRP A 140 -23.24 30.47 43.59
C TRP A 140 -22.96 31.96 43.32
N LYS A 141 -23.96 32.75 42.89
CA LYS A 141 -23.75 34.17 42.56
C LYS A 141 -24.59 35.20 43.34
N LEU A 142 -25.19 34.84 44.48
CA LEU A 142 -25.96 35.79 45.30
C LEU A 142 -25.77 35.62 46.82
N LEU A 143 -24.53 35.64 47.28
CA LEU A 143 -24.12 36.09 48.63
C LEU A 143 -22.75 36.77 48.51
#